data_AF-A0A3M6GGV8-F1
#
_entry.id   AF-A0A3M6GGV8-F1
#
_cell.length_a   1.000
_cell.length_b   1.000
_cell.length_c   1.000
_cell.angle_alpha   90.00
_cell.angle_beta   90.00
_cell.angle_gamma   90.00
#
_symmetry.space_group_name_H-M   'P 1'
#
loop_
_entity.id
_entity.type
_entity.pdbx_description
1 polymer ?
#
loop_
_entity_poly.entity_id
_entity_poly.type
_entity_poly.pdbx_seq_one_letter_code
_entity_poly.pdbx_strand_id
1 'polypeptide(L)'
;VLTEVTPCPFLDANAQVLLAEARQTFHRLGLADQCLTGSTSNSYLLTWAGDYTNDALCLLLNQAGVMCTASGLVLEISASQESVLTALGRIAELDATDVEPLLKDVKNLIREKWDWALPNSLLIKSFASSQLDIPNAIALAKTLTA
;
A
#
# COMPACT_ATOMS: atom_id res chain seq x y z
N VAL A 1 -7.21 13.92 8.61
CA VAL A 1 -6.67 13.96 10.00
C VAL A 1 -5.31 14.65 10.08
N LEU A 2 -4.26 14.14 9.41
CA LEU A 2 -2.90 14.72 9.50
C LEU A 2 -2.73 16.05 8.73
N THR A 3 -3.57 16.31 7.73
CA THR A 3 -3.65 17.57 6.98
C THR A 3 -4.59 18.60 7.61
N GLU A 4 -5.36 18.21 8.62
CA GLU A 4 -6.35 19.07 9.26
C GLU A 4 -5.71 19.88 10.40
N VAL A 5 -6.25 21.07 10.63
CA VAL A 5 -5.84 21.94 11.75
C VAL A 5 -6.80 21.87 12.95
N THR A 6 -7.99 21.30 12.76
CA THR A 6 -9.02 21.23 13.79
C THR A 6 -8.66 20.21 14.88
N PRO A 7 -8.85 20.57 16.18
CA PRO A 7 -8.70 19.62 17.27
C PRO A 7 -9.71 18.48 17.17
N CYS A 8 -9.31 17.30 17.63
CA CYS A 8 -10.15 16.11 17.54
C CYS A 8 -10.95 15.94 18.85
N PRO A 9 -12.28 16.17 18.87
CA PRO A 9 -13.02 16.45 20.11
C PRO A 9 -13.05 15.30 21.14
N PHE A 10 -12.77 14.07 20.70
CA PHE A 10 -12.75 12.88 21.56
C PHE A 10 -11.36 12.57 22.16
N LEU A 11 -10.31 13.32 21.81
CA LEU A 11 -8.97 13.14 22.36
C LEU A 11 -8.79 13.92 23.66
N ASP A 12 -8.18 13.29 24.66
CA ASP A 12 -7.74 13.97 25.88
C ASP A 12 -6.58 14.95 25.60
N ALA A 13 -6.22 15.76 26.61
CA ALA A 13 -5.19 16.79 26.46
C ALA A 13 -3.83 16.26 25.98
N ASN A 14 -3.41 15.07 26.43
CA ASN A 14 -2.12 14.49 26.04
C ASN A 14 -2.19 13.97 24.59
N ALA A 15 -3.27 13.32 24.22
CA ALA A 15 -3.49 12.84 22.87
C ALA A 15 -3.60 13.99 21.84
N GLN A 16 -4.15 15.15 22.22
CA GLN A 16 -4.12 16.35 21.37
C GLN A 16 -2.69 16.84 21.11
N VAL A 17 -1.82 16.81 22.13
CA VAL A 17 -0.40 17.20 21.99
C VAL A 17 0.31 16.26 21.04
N LEU A 18 0.17 14.94 21.22
CA LEU A 18 0.77 13.94 20.33
C LEU A 18 0.27 14.08 18.88
N LEU A 19 -1.03 14.35 18.68
CA LEU A 19 -1.57 14.60 17.35
C LEU A 19 -1.01 15.88 16.73
N ALA A 20 -0.80 16.94 17.53
CA ALA A 20 -0.18 18.17 17.05
C ALA A 20 1.28 17.95 16.62
N GLU A 21 2.06 17.19 17.38
CA GLU A 21 3.44 16.81 17.03
C GLU A 21 3.50 15.95 15.75
N ALA A 22 2.57 15.00 15.61
CA ALA A 22 2.45 14.17 14.42
C ALA A 22 2.13 15.03 13.18
N ARG A 23 1.16 15.95 13.28
CA ARG A 23 0.82 16.91 12.20
C ARG A 23 2.01 17.79 11.83
N GLN A 24 2.72 18.34 12.82
CA GLN A 24 3.93 19.14 12.58
C GLN A 24 5.00 18.34 11.84
N THR A 25 5.23 17.09 12.25
CA THR A 25 6.20 16.20 11.60
C THR A 25 5.79 15.86 10.18
N PHE A 26 4.50 15.53 9.97
CA PHE A 26 3.93 15.26 8.65
C PHE A 26 4.16 16.41 7.66
N HIS A 27 3.85 17.65 8.09
CA HIS A 27 4.07 18.83 7.26
C HIS A 27 5.56 19.15 7.06
N ARG A 28 6.38 19.03 8.12
CA ARG A 28 7.83 19.29 8.04
C ARG A 28 8.53 18.35 7.06
N LEU A 29 8.07 17.11 6.95
CA LEU A 29 8.60 16.12 6.00
C LEU A 29 8.00 16.24 4.59
N GLY A 30 7.04 17.16 4.37
CA GLY A 30 6.40 17.33 3.07
C GLY A 30 5.55 16.13 2.62
N LEU A 31 5.09 15.29 3.56
CA LEU A 31 4.38 14.04 3.26
C LEU A 31 2.96 14.26 2.72
N ALA A 32 2.50 15.50 2.65
CA ALA A 32 1.28 15.89 1.94
C ALA A 32 1.48 15.85 0.41
N ASP A 33 2.70 16.16 -0.05
CA ASP A 33 3.02 16.34 -1.46
C ASP A 33 3.96 15.26 -1.99
N GLN A 34 4.73 14.61 -1.11
CA GLN A 34 5.72 13.58 -1.46
C GLN A 34 5.44 12.29 -0.70
N CYS A 35 5.06 11.25 -1.44
CA CYS A 35 4.75 9.93 -0.89
C CYS A 35 5.97 9.00 -0.89
N LEU A 36 6.96 9.26 -1.75
CA LEU A 36 8.14 8.42 -1.95
C LEU A 36 9.42 9.12 -1.49
N THR A 37 10.12 8.53 -0.53
CA THR A 37 11.41 9.02 -0.02
C THR A 37 12.42 7.87 0.06
N GLY A 38 13.71 8.15 0.20
CA GLY A 38 14.70 7.07 0.29
C GLY A 38 16.12 7.46 -0.07
N SER A 39 16.95 6.43 -0.18
CA SER A 39 18.33 6.48 -0.62
C SER A 39 18.51 5.77 -1.97
N THR A 40 19.75 5.53 -2.37
CA THR A 40 20.08 4.81 -3.61
C THR A 40 19.72 3.31 -3.57
N SER A 41 19.58 2.72 -2.38
CA SER A 41 19.34 1.29 -2.21
C SER A 41 18.01 0.94 -1.54
N ASN A 42 17.39 1.89 -0.84
CA ASN A 42 16.13 1.67 -0.12
C ASN A 42 15.19 2.85 -0.35
N SER A 43 13.92 2.55 -0.58
CA SER A 43 12.84 3.51 -0.72
C SER A 43 11.73 3.21 0.27
N TYR A 44 11.03 4.26 0.66
CA TYR A 44 9.92 4.25 1.61
C TYR A 44 8.74 4.93 0.95
N LEU A 45 7.65 4.20 0.81
CA LEU A 45 6.43 4.71 0.20
C LEU A 45 5.32 4.82 1.27
N LEU A 46 4.86 6.05 1.50
CA LEU A 46 3.78 6.40 2.41
C LEU A 46 2.54 6.76 1.59
N THR A 47 1.62 5.82 1.47
CA THR A 47 0.47 5.93 0.55
C THR A 47 -0.76 6.60 1.17
N TRP A 48 -0.92 6.46 2.48
CA TRP A 48 -2.15 6.80 3.21
C TRP A 48 -3.43 6.09 2.71
N ALA A 49 -3.29 4.99 1.94
CA ALA A 49 -4.39 4.35 1.21
C ALA A 49 -5.06 3.17 1.94
N GLY A 50 -4.72 2.94 3.21
CA GLY A 50 -5.24 1.83 4.03
C GLY A 50 -4.58 0.48 3.74
N ASP A 51 -4.84 -0.51 4.61
CA ASP A 51 -4.10 -1.77 4.62
C ASP A 51 -4.37 -2.62 3.37
N TYR A 52 -5.62 -2.81 2.95
CA TYR A 52 -5.95 -3.62 1.76
C TYR A 52 -5.33 -3.08 0.47
N THR A 53 -5.27 -1.75 0.31
CA THR A 53 -4.59 -1.11 -0.82
C THR A 53 -3.08 -1.29 -0.72
N ASN A 54 -2.51 -1.17 0.49
CA ASN A 54 -1.08 -1.33 0.72
C ASN A 54 -0.60 -2.76 0.54
N ASP A 55 -1.36 -3.74 1.01
CA ASP A 55 -1.08 -5.17 0.83
C ASP A 55 -1.16 -5.55 -0.66
N ALA A 56 -2.18 -5.03 -1.37
CA ALA A 56 -2.29 -5.16 -2.81
C ALA A 56 -1.08 -4.54 -3.54
N LEU A 57 -0.72 -3.31 -3.21
CA LEU A 57 0.41 -2.63 -3.85
C LEU A 57 1.74 -3.32 -3.54
N CYS A 58 1.95 -3.76 -2.30
CA CYS A 58 3.11 -4.52 -1.86
C CYS A 58 3.25 -5.81 -2.68
N LEU A 59 2.16 -6.55 -2.84
CA LEU A 59 2.12 -7.77 -3.65
C LEU A 59 2.50 -7.48 -5.11
N LEU A 60 1.88 -6.46 -5.71
CA LEU A 60 2.14 -6.07 -7.11
C LEU A 60 3.58 -5.58 -7.33
N LEU A 61 4.16 -4.85 -6.37
CA LEU A 61 5.57 -4.42 -6.42
C LEU A 61 6.53 -5.61 -6.39
N ASN A 62 6.28 -6.60 -5.52
CA ASN A 62 7.07 -7.83 -5.48
C ASN A 62 6.99 -8.58 -6.81
N GLN A 63 5.81 -8.63 -7.44
CA GLN A 63 5.66 -9.24 -8.78
C GLN A 63 6.33 -8.44 -9.90
N ALA A 64 6.38 -7.11 -9.77
CA ALA A 64 7.11 -6.23 -10.69
C ALA A 64 8.64 -6.34 -10.53
N GLY A 65 9.12 -7.18 -9.60
CA GLY A 65 10.54 -7.49 -9.40
C GLY A 65 11.24 -6.63 -8.35
N VAL A 66 10.47 -5.88 -7.55
CA VAL A 66 11.00 -5.00 -6.51
C VAL A 66 10.56 -5.51 -5.14
N MET A 67 11.53 -5.89 -4.31
CA MET A 67 11.27 -6.44 -2.98
C MET A 67 10.62 -5.37 -2.09
N CYS A 68 9.35 -5.61 -1.73
CA CYS A 68 8.54 -4.69 -0.94
C CYS A 68 7.97 -5.41 0.29
N THR A 69 7.96 -4.74 1.43
CA THR A 69 7.36 -5.22 2.67
C THR A 69 6.51 -4.14 3.31
N ALA A 70 5.30 -4.51 3.75
CA ALA A 70 4.45 -3.62 4.54
C ALA A 70 4.93 -3.59 6.00
N SER A 71 5.35 -2.42 6.47
CA SER A 71 5.92 -2.18 7.80
C SER A 71 5.12 -1.06 8.49
N GLY A 72 4.03 -1.45 9.14
CA GLY A 72 3.08 -0.51 9.73
C GLY A 72 2.50 0.43 8.68
N LEU A 73 2.82 1.73 8.79
CA LEU A 73 2.30 2.75 7.87
C LEU A 73 3.10 2.89 6.56
N VAL A 74 4.27 2.26 6.46
CA VAL A 74 5.22 2.44 5.34
C VAL A 74 5.36 1.15 4.54
N LEU A 75 5.39 1.29 3.21
CA LEU A 75 5.93 0.24 2.35
C LEU A 75 7.44 0.43 2.23
N GLU A 76 8.18 -0.48 2.85
CA GLU A 76 9.64 -0.53 2.77
C GLU A 76 10.06 -1.30 1.53
N ILE A 77 10.87 -0.68 0.69
CA ILE A 77 11.20 -1.18 -0.63
C ILE A 77 12.72 -1.22 -0.80
N SER A 78 13.29 -2.40 -1.02
CA SER A 78 14.73 -2.58 -1.23
C SER A 78 15.14 -2.26 -2.68
N ALA A 79 14.87 -1.03 -3.12
CA ALA A 79 15.26 -0.51 -4.42
C ALA A 79 15.39 1.03 -4.41
N SER A 80 16.04 1.58 -5.44
CA SER A 80 16.09 3.03 -5.67
C SER A 80 14.71 3.60 -6.03
N GLN A 81 14.50 4.89 -5.78
CA GLN A 81 13.25 5.57 -6.11
C GLN A 81 12.90 5.44 -7.61
N GLU A 82 13.89 5.54 -8.50
CA GLU A 82 13.71 5.35 -9.95
C GLU A 82 13.22 3.94 -10.31
N SER A 83 13.78 2.92 -9.66
CA SER A 83 13.34 1.53 -9.85
C SER A 83 11.91 1.32 -9.35
N VAL A 84 11.56 1.95 -8.22
CA VAL A 84 10.19 1.93 -7.68
C VAL A 84 9.22 2.60 -8.65
N LEU A 85 9.54 3.80 -9.16
CA LEU A 85 8.69 4.50 -10.13
C LEU A 85 8.51 3.69 -11.42
N THR A 86 9.57 3.02 -11.88
CA THR A 86 9.50 2.10 -13.03
C THR A 86 8.55 0.93 -12.76
N ALA A 87 8.63 0.32 -11.57
CA ALA A 87 7.72 -0.75 -11.17
C ALA A 87 6.27 -0.27 -11.04
N LEU A 88 6.04 0.90 -10.43
CA LEU A 88 4.73 1.53 -10.34
C LEU A 88 4.15 1.83 -11.73
N GLY A 89 4.97 2.23 -12.70
CA GLY A 89 4.54 2.46 -14.08
C GLY A 89 4.01 1.18 -14.74
N ARG A 90 4.67 0.04 -14.52
CA ARG A 90 4.18 -1.27 -14.98
C ARG A 90 2.87 -1.66 -14.29
N ILE A 91 2.76 -1.40 -12.99
CA ILE A 91 1.54 -1.67 -12.22
C ILE A 91 0.37 -0.82 -12.71
N ALA A 92 0.64 0.44 -13.08
CA ALA A 92 -0.36 1.37 -13.60
C ALA A 92 -1.00 0.88 -14.92
N GLU A 93 -0.33 0.01 -15.68
CA GLU A 93 -0.83 -0.56 -16.94
C GLU A 93 -1.66 -1.83 -16.74
N LEU A 94 -1.72 -2.38 -15.53
CA LEU A 94 -2.44 -3.62 -15.25
C LEU A 94 -3.97 -3.44 -15.32
N ASP A 95 -4.65 -4.53 -15.67
CA ASP A 95 -6.10 -4.63 -15.63
C ASP A 95 -6.55 -5.26 -14.30
N ALA A 96 -7.35 -4.52 -13.54
CA ALA A 96 -7.86 -4.98 -12.25
C ALA A 96 -8.96 -6.05 -12.37
N THR A 97 -9.52 -6.28 -13.56
CA THR A 97 -10.63 -7.22 -13.76
C THR A 97 -10.20 -8.69 -13.79
N ASP A 98 -8.94 -8.99 -14.10
CA ASP A 98 -8.42 -10.36 -14.13
C ASP A 98 -7.39 -10.60 -13.02
N VAL A 99 -7.89 -10.96 -11.84
CA VAL A 99 -7.08 -11.17 -10.62
C VAL A 99 -6.38 -12.53 -10.58
N GLU A 100 -6.82 -13.52 -11.37
CA GLU A 100 -6.23 -14.87 -11.33
C GLU A 100 -4.77 -14.88 -11.80
N PRO A 101 -4.41 -14.29 -12.95
CA PRO A 101 -3.01 -14.16 -13.37
C PRO A 101 -2.17 -13.35 -12.38
N LEU A 102 -2.76 -12.32 -11.77
CA LEU A 102 -2.09 -11.45 -10.79
C LEU A 102 -1.82 -12.15 -9.47
N LEU A 103 -2.46 -13.27 -9.16
CA LEU A 103 -2.32 -13.93 -7.85
C LEU A 103 -1.87 -15.39 -7.97
N LYS A 104 -1.55 -15.87 -9.18
CA LYS A 104 -1.21 -17.27 -9.45
C LYS A 104 -0.04 -17.82 -8.62
N ASP A 105 0.95 -16.98 -8.31
CA ASP A 105 2.17 -17.36 -7.59
C ASP A 105 2.11 -17.03 -6.08
N VAL A 106 0.98 -16.46 -5.63
CA VAL A 106 0.78 -16.06 -4.24
C VAL A 106 0.55 -17.30 -3.38
N LYS A 107 1.35 -17.41 -2.32
CA LYS A 107 1.25 -18.48 -1.34
C LYS A 107 0.33 -18.07 -0.19
N ASN A 108 -0.16 -19.05 0.57
CA ASN A 108 -0.96 -18.82 1.78
C ASN A 108 -2.26 -18.03 1.53
N LEU A 109 -3.03 -18.44 0.53
CA LEU A 109 -4.32 -17.85 0.16
C LEU A 109 -5.44 -18.18 1.15
N ILE A 110 -5.30 -19.24 1.96
CA ILE A 110 -6.28 -19.64 2.98
C ILE A 110 -6.21 -18.65 4.15
N ARG A 111 -7.30 -17.92 4.39
CA ARG A 111 -7.42 -16.93 5.48
C ARG A 111 -8.60 -17.24 6.39
N GLU A 112 -9.72 -17.56 5.78
CA GLU A 112 -10.95 -17.86 6.48
C GLU A 112 -11.10 -19.35 6.79
N LYS A 113 -11.95 -19.66 7.76
CA LYS A 113 -12.18 -21.03 8.25
C LYS A 113 -12.56 -22.03 7.15
N TRP A 114 -13.21 -21.58 6.08
CA TRP A 114 -13.77 -22.43 5.02
C TRP A 114 -13.01 -22.35 3.69
N ASP A 115 -11.96 -21.55 3.60
CA ASP A 115 -11.19 -21.36 2.37
C ASP A 115 -10.55 -22.67 1.88
N TRP A 116 -10.23 -23.61 2.78
CA TRP A 116 -9.68 -24.92 2.43
C TRP A 116 -10.61 -25.77 1.56
N ALA A 117 -11.91 -25.47 1.54
CA ALA A 117 -12.90 -26.19 0.76
C ALA A 117 -13.08 -25.60 -0.66
N LEU A 118 -12.48 -24.43 -0.95
CA LEU A 118 -12.61 -23.77 -2.25
C LEU A 118 -11.65 -24.38 -3.29
N PRO A 119 -12.11 -24.64 -4.52
CA PRO A 119 -11.22 -24.85 -5.66
C PRO A 119 -10.27 -23.66 -5.84
N ASN A 120 -9.06 -23.91 -6.32
CA ASN A 120 -7.99 -22.90 -6.36
C ASN A 120 -8.40 -21.57 -7.05
N SER A 121 -9.12 -21.63 -8.17
CA SER A 121 -9.59 -20.42 -8.87
C SER A 121 -10.58 -19.60 -8.04
N LEU A 122 -11.45 -20.25 -7.28
CA LEU A 122 -12.37 -19.59 -6.35
C LEU A 122 -11.66 -19.10 -5.09
N LEU A 123 -10.65 -19.82 -4.61
CA LEU A 123 -9.81 -19.41 -3.49
C LEU A 123 -9.05 -18.11 -3.81
N ILE A 124 -8.48 -18.00 -5.01
CA ILE A 124 -7.83 -16.77 -5.48
C ILE A 124 -8.81 -15.60 -5.49
N LYS A 125 -10.01 -15.79 -6.06
CA LYS A 125 -11.04 -14.75 -6.11
C LYS A 125 -11.54 -14.34 -4.72
N SER A 126 -11.75 -15.31 -3.83
CA SER A 126 -12.13 -15.08 -2.44
C SER A 126 -11.07 -14.22 -1.74
N PHE A 127 -9.80 -14.65 -1.81
CA PHE A 127 -8.67 -13.93 -1.20
C PHE A 127 -8.51 -12.52 -1.78
N ALA A 128 -8.59 -12.37 -3.10
CA ALA A 128 -8.52 -11.07 -3.76
C ALA A 128 -9.62 -10.14 -3.28
N SER A 129 -10.85 -10.64 -3.15
CA SER A 129 -12.01 -9.84 -2.78
C SER A 129 -12.03 -9.45 -1.31
N SER A 130 -11.47 -10.27 -0.41
CA SER A 130 -11.54 -10.01 1.03
C SER A 130 -10.31 -9.26 1.55
N GLN A 131 -9.13 -9.53 1.00
CA GLN A 131 -7.87 -9.06 1.58
C GLN A 131 -7.16 -7.99 0.77
N LEU A 132 -7.55 -7.74 -0.48
CA LEU A 132 -6.82 -6.87 -1.39
C LEU A 132 -7.74 -5.85 -2.03
N ASP A 133 -7.25 -4.63 -2.19
CA ASP A 133 -7.86 -3.62 -3.05
C ASP A 133 -6.98 -3.38 -4.28
N ILE A 134 -6.98 -4.36 -5.19
CA ILE A 134 -6.22 -4.31 -6.45
C ILE A 134 -6.60 -3.07 -7.29
N PRO A 135 -7.91 -2.72 -7.46
CA PRO A 135 -8.27 -1.52 -8.20
C PRO A 135 -7.66 -0.24 -7.63
N ASN A 136 -7.74 -0.01 -6.31
CA ASN A 136 -7.13 1.18 -5.71
C ASN A 136 -5.60 1.13 -5.74
N ALA A 137 -4.97 -0.04 -5.62
CA ALA A 137 -3.53 -0.15 -5.75
C ALA A 137 -3.04 0.28 -7.14
N ILE A 138 -3.74 -0.13 -8.21
CA ILE A 138 -3.44 0.29 -9.58
C ILE A 138 -3.72 1.79 -9.78
N ALA A 139 -4.83 2.31 -9.24
CA ALA A 139 -5.14 3.74 -9.32
C ALA A 139 -4.12 4.61 -8.58
N LEU A 140 -3.64 4.15 -7.43
CA LEU A 140 -2.58 4.80 -6.68
C LEU A 140 -1.26 4.77 -7.46
N ALA A 141 -0.90 3.63 -8.05
CA ALA A 141 0.29 3.53 -8.90
C ALA A 141 0.25 4.56 -10.05
N LYS A 142 -0.90 4.70 -10.73
CA LYS A 142 -1.11 5.74 -11.77
C LYS A 142 -0.86 7.15 -11.23
N THR A 143 -1.39 7.46 -10.05
CA THR A 143 -1.27 8.78 -9.43
C THR A 143 0.18 9.10 -9.06
N LEU A 144 0.95 8.10 -8.62
CA LEU A 144 2.35 8.26 -8.22
C LEU A 144 3.33 8.37 -9.39
N THR A 145 2.91 8.00 -10.60
CA THR A 145 3.72 8.05 -11.82
C THR A 145 3.30 9.14 -12.81
N ALA A 146 2.19 9.84 -12.55
CA ALA A 146 1.70 10.95 -13.34
C ALA A 146 2.53 12.22 -13.10
#